data_AF-A0A350YK87-F1
#
_entry.id   AF-A0A350YK87-F1
#
_cell.length_a   1.000
_cell.length_b   1.000
_cell.length_c   1.000
_cell.angle_alpha   90.00
_cell.angle_beta   90.00
_cell.angle_gamma   90.00
#
_symmetry.space_group_name_H-M   'P 1'
#
loop_
_entity.id
_entity.type
_entity.pdbx_description
1 polymer ?
#
loop_
_entity_poly.entity_id
_entity_poly.type
_entity_poly.pdbx_seq_one_letter_code
_entity_poly.pdbx_strand_id
1 'polypeptide(L)'
;MTDDPFQNGQVETTNVVEAQNGSAPTPTSVLAGPSWLEQDEILRSLWNENKSPDEIAEQLSRSVAAIMTRAARLGLPRRTAPGRKRGYKRTDPPRRATAPARRVRVLVPAETETEESYAAPQAMPRVCLMCLNKFQSLGRFNRICPSCKGSAEYSTGNSTPDFTFSVSN
;
A
#
# COMPACT_ATOMS: atom_id res chain seq x y z
N MET A 1 66.59 -58.43 14.46
CA MET A 1 66.04 -59.62 13.78
C MET A 1 64.53 -59.48 13.84
N THR A 2 63.81 -59.10 12.80
CA THR A 2 64.11 -58.93 11.37
C THR A 2 62.87 -58.27 10.76
N ASP A 3 63.11 -57.23 9.95
CA ASP A 3 62.52 -56.95 8.63
C ASP A 3 60.99 -56.81 8.52
N ASP A 4 60.45 -55.61 8.31
CA ASP A 4 60.34 -54.82 7.04
C ASP A 4 59.14 -55.23 6.15
N PRO A 5 58.56 -54.25 5.41
CA PRO A 5 57.18 -54.22 4.96
C PRO A 5 57.00 -54.85 3.57
N PHE A 6 55.84 -55.46 3.34
CA PHE A 6 55.48 -55.93 2.01
C PHE A 6 54.75 -54.83 1.22
N GLN A 7 55.52 -54.13 0.39
CA GLN A 7 55.02 -53.52 -0.84
C GLN A 7 54.60 -54.61 -1.83
N ASN A 8 53.49 -54.39 -2.54
CA ASN A 8 53.18 -54.82 -3.92
C ASN A 8 51.68 -54.52 -4.15
N GLY A 9 51.21 -53.97 -5.25
CA GLY A 9 51.81 -53.62 -6.53
C GLY A 9 50.72 -52.94 -7.37
N GLN A 10 51.16 -52.13 -8.32
CA GLN A 10 50.32 -51.36 -9.24
C GLN A 10 49.42 -52.25 -10.10
N VAL A 11 48.25 -51.74 -10.47
CA VAL A 11 47.70 -51.89 -11.83
C VAL A 11 47.00 -50.59 -12.22
N GLU A 12 47.58 -49.93 -13.21
CA GLU A 12 46.95 -48.90 -14.03
C GLU A 12 45.85 -49.55 -14.89
N THR A 13 44.74 -48.87 -15.16
CA THR A 13 44.25 -48.58 -16.52
C THR A 13 42.85 -47.94 -16.54
N THR A 14 42.77 -46.87 -17.35
CA THR A 14 41.67 -46.44 -18.24
C THR A 14 40.33 -45.93 -17.67
N ASN A 15 40.18 -44.60 -17.80
CA ASN A 15 39.10 -43.88 -18.47
C ASN A 15 37.71 -44.55 -18.54
N VAL A 16 36.78 -43.97 -17.79
CA VAL A 16 35.39 -43.82 -18.24
C VAL A 16 35.06 -42.34 -18.21
N VAL A 17 34.85 -41.82 -19.42
CA VAL A 17 34.25 -40.52 -19.73
C VAL A 17 32.79 -40.57 -19.31
N GLU A 18 32.18 -39.39 -19.07
CA GLU A 18 30.73 -39.15 -19.15
C GLU A 18 29.93 -39.13 -17.83
N ALA A 19 29.88 -37.94 -17.21
CA ALA A 19 28.63 -37.37 -16.74
C ALA A 19 28.76 -35.85 -16.73
N GLN A 20 28.09 -35.23 -17.69
CA GLN A 20 27.99 -33.81 -17.87
C GLN A 20 27.18 -33.22 -16.71
N ASN A 21 27.86 -32.75 -15.66
CA ASN A 21 27.26 -31.85 -14.70
C ASN A 21 27.12 -30.48 -15.37
N GLY A 22 25.99 -30.27 -16.05
CA GLY A 22 25.54 -28.95 -16.48
C GLY A 22 25.23 -28.09 -15.26
N SER A 23 26.27 -27.59 -14.58
CA SER A 23 26.13 -26.39 -13.75
C SER A 23 25.97 -25.22 -14.71
N ALA A 24 24.72 -24.75 -14.80
CA ALA A 24 24.32 -23.58 -15.54
C ALA A 24 25.34 -22.43 -15.37
N PRO A 25 25.64 -21.66 -16.43
CA PRO A 25 26.27 -20.37 -16.23
C PRO A 25 25.30 -19.52 -15.40
N THR A 26 25.67 -19.25 -14.15
CA THR A 26 24.98 -18.23 -13.35
C THR A 26 24.90 -16.96 -14.19
N PRO A 27 23.72 -16.35 -14.37
CA PRO A 27 23.64 -15.13 -15.14
C PRO A 27 24.50 -14.08 -14.45
N THR A 28 25.58 -13.73 -15.15
CA THR A 28 26.42 -12.55 -15.03
C THR A 28 25.63 -11.39 -14.42
N SER A 29 25.79 -11.25 -13.11
CA SER A 29 25.24 -10.21 -12.23
C SER A 29 25.95 -8.89 -12.52
N VAL A 30 25.63 -8.24 -13.62
CA VAL A 30 26.25 -6.95 -14.01
C VAL A 30 25.28 -5.77 -13.89
N LEU A 31 24.09 -5.96 -13.30
CA LEU A 31 23.14 -4.87 -13.05
C LEU A 31 22.61 -4.83 -11.61
N ALA A 32 23.31 -5.43 -10.66
CA ALA A 32 23.01 -5.22 -9.24
C ALA A 32 23.63 -3.89 -8.81
N GLY A 33 22.84 -2.82 -8.81
CA GLY A 33 23.23 -1.58 -8.13
C GLY A 33 23.64 -1.87 -6.66
N PRO A 34 24.43 -0.99 -6.03
CA PRO A 34 25.03 -1.23 -4.71
C PRO A 34 24.01 -1.82 -3.73
N SER A 35 24.38 -2.96 -3.13
CA SER A 35 23.48 -3.70 -2.25
C SER A 35 23.15 -2.85 -1.02
N TRP A 36 21.91 -2.94 -0.54
CA TRP A 36 21.50 -2.17 0.64
C TRP A 36 22.32 -2.49 1.89
N LEU A 37 22.92 -3.69 1.98
CA LEU A 37 23.70 -4.08 3.15
C LEU A 37 24.92 -3.17 3.37
N GLU A 38 25.63 -2.83 2.29
CA GLU A 38 26.77 -1.91 2.36
C GLU A 38 26.32 -0.46 2.59
N GLN A 39 25.21 -0.07 1.97
CA GLN A 39 24.67 1.29 2.08
C GLN A 39 24.03 1.58 3.45
N ASP A 40 23.62 0.55 4.20
CA ASP A 40 22.98 0.70 5.50
C ASP A 40 23.91 1.25 6.58
N GLU A 41 25.18 0.83 6.57
CA GLU A 41 26.16 1.31 7.56
C GLU A 41 26.48 2.79 7.31
N ILE A 42 26.66 3.16 6.04
CA ILE A 42 26.84 4.55 5.60
C ILE A 42 25.58 5.37 5.94
N LEU A 43 24.38 4.81 5.73
CA LEU A 43 23.15 5.49 6.10
C LEU A 43 23.08 5.76 7.61
N ARG A 44 23.47 4.80 8.46
CA ARG A 44 23.49 4.99 9.92
C ARG A 44 24.46 6.09 10.34
N SER A 45 25.67 6.10 9.81
CA SER A 45 26.67 7.13 10.16
C SER A 45 26.21 8.52 9.75
N LEU A 46 25.78 8.70 8.49
CA LEU A 46 25.29 9.99 7.99
C LEU A 46 24.03 10.47 8.73
N TRP A 47 23.17 9.54 9.14
CA TRP A 47 21.98 9.89 9.92
C TRP A 47 22.32 10.38 11.33
N ASN A 48 23.32 9.77 11.98
CA ASN A 48 23.82 10.18 13.29
C ASN A 48 24.57 11.52 13.23
N GLU A 49 25.21 11.82 12.10
CA GLU A 49 25.82 13.13 11.81
C GLU A 49 24.80 14.25 11.56
N ASN A 50 23.50 13.97 11.64
CA ASN A 50 22.39 14.90 11.41
C ASN A 50 22.29 15.47 9.98
N LYS A 51 22.96 14.89 8.99
CA LYS A 51 22.84 15.30 7.56
C LYS A 51 21.40 15.27 7.06
N SER A 52 21.10 16.14 6.09
CA SER A 52 19.76 16.20 5.51
C SER A 52 19.47 14.94 4.67
N PRO A 53 18.21 14.45 4.61
CA PRO A 53 17.87 13.31 3.77
C PRO A 53 18.21 13.51 2.28
N ASP A 54 18.26 14.76 1.83
CA ASP A 54 18.60 15.14 0.46
C ASP A 54 20.11 14.95 0.19
N GLU A 55 20.98 15.39 1.10
CA GLU A 55 22.43 15.12 1.02
C GLU A 55 22.75 13.62 1.04
N ILE A 56 22.05 12.86 1.90
CA ILE A 56 22.22 11.41 2.00
C ILE A 56 21.80 10.72 0.70
N ALA A 57 20.73 11.22 0.06
CA ALA A 57 20.24 10.72 -1.22
C ALA A 57 21.26 10.94 -2.34
N GLU A 58 21.89 12.12 -2.39
CA GLU A 58 22.99 12.42 -3.32
C GLU A 58 24.19 11.50 -3.09
N GLN A 59 24.59 11.30 -1.83
CA GLN A 59 25.78 10.51 -1.50
C GLN A 59 25.61 9.00 -1.78
N LEU A 60 24.40 8.46 -1.58
CA LEU A 60 24.09 7.06 -1.84
C LEU A 60 23.56 6.79 -3.25
N SER A 61 23.40 7.84 -4.06
CA SER A 61 22.77 7.78 -5.39
C SER A 61 21.40 7.08 -5.37
N ARG A 62 20.59 7.38 -4.35
CA ARG A 62 19.25 6.82 -4.14
C ARG A 62 18.23 7.95 -3.99
N SER A 63 16.96 7.67 -4.26
CA SER A 63 15.92 8.68 -4.01
C SER A 63 15.71 8.93 -2.52
N VAL A 64 15.35 10.16 -2.17
CA VAL A 64 15.05 10.58 -0.79
C VAL A 64 13.98 9.68 -0.14
N ALA A 65 12.96 9.29 -0.91
CA ALA A 65 11.92 8.37 -0.44
C ALA A 65 12.48 6.98 -0.08
N ALA A 66 13.46 6.47 -0.85
CA ALA A 66 14.11 5.20 -0.57
C ALA A 66 14.95 5.29 0.72
N ILE A 67 15.71 6.38 0.90
CA ILE A 67 16.47 6.65 2.13
C ILE A 67 15.55 6.70 3.35
N MET A 68 14.46 7.46 3.28
CA MET A 68 13.49 7.59 4.38
C MET A 68 12.83 6.24 4.72
N THR A 69 12.49 5.45 3.70
CA THR A 69 11.91 4.11 3.89
C THR A 69 12.92 3.15 4.52
N ARG A 70 14.17 3.19 4.08
CA ARG A 70 15.24 2.36 4.65
C ARG A 70 15.54 2.77 6.09
N ALA A 71 15.66 4.07 6.37
CA ALA A 71 15.90 4.58 7.71
C ALA A 71 14.81 4.15 8.70
N ALA A 72 13.54 4.16 8.27
CA ALA A 72 12.44 3.66 9.07
C ALA A 72 12.55 2.14 9.36
N ARG A 73 13.02 1.33 8.40
CA ARG A 73 13.26 -0.11 8.59
C ARG A 73 14.44 -0.40 9.51
N LEU A 74 15.46 0.47 9.50
CA LEU A 74 16.61 0.39 10.40
C LEU A 74 16.32 0.89 11.82
N GLY A 75 15.11 1.41 12.09
CA GLY A 75 14.74 1.94 13.40
C GLY A 75 15.39 3.28 13.74
N LEU A 76 15.93 3.99 12.74
CA LEU A 76 16.52 5.33 12.93
C LEU A 76 15.43 6.34 13.35
N PRO A 77 15.77 7.33 14.19
CA PRO A 77 14.80 8.28 14.72
C PRO A 77 14.12 9.05 13.59
N ARG A 78 12.77 9.11 13.64
CA ARG A 78 11.98 9.83 12.63
C ARG A 78 12.28 11.33 12.69
N ARG A 79 12.76 11.86 11.58
CA ARG A 79 12.87 13.30 11.36
C ARG A 79 11.51 13.88 11.01
N THR A 80 11.20 15.04 11.59
CA THR A 80 9.96 15.76 11.29
C THR A 80 10.01 16.21 9.84
N ALA A 81 9.21 15.61 8.97
CA ALA A 81 9.11 16.06 7.60
C ALA A 81 8.56 17.50 7.58
N PRO A 82 9.22 18.44 6.88
CA PRO A 82 8.68 19.78 6.73
C PRO A 82 7.31 19.70 6.06
N GLY A 83 6.31 20.36 6.64
CA GLY A 83 4.98 20.46 6.05
C GLY A 83 3.95 19.39 6.44
N ARG A 84 4.30 18.35 7.22
CA ARG A 84 3.23 17.54 7.84
C ARG A 84 2.60 18.34 8.97
N LYS A 85 1.45 18.98 8.69
CA LYS A 85 0.60 19.53 9.74
C LYS A 85 0.36 18.41 10.75
N ARG A 86 0.75 18.66 12.01
CA ARG A 86 0.52 17.74 13.11
C ARG A 86 -0.94 17.30 13.04
N GLY A 87 -1.19 16.00 12.96
CA GLY A 87 -2.55 15.48 12.89
C GLY A 87 -3.37 16.06 14.04
N TYR A 88 -4.60 16.47 13.76
CA TYR A 88 -5.52 17.05 14.74
C TYR A 88 -5.65 16.10 15.93
N LYS A 89 -5.08 16.47 17.08
CA LYS A 89 -5.28 15.73 18.32
C LYS A 89 -6.67 16.05 18.83
N ARG A 90 -7.29 15.09 19.52
CA ARG A 90 -8.60 15.28 20.16
C ARG A 90 -8.62 16.46 21.17
N THR A 91 -7.44 16.83 21.67
CA THR A 91 -7.21 17.98 22.56
C THR A 91 -7.05 19.31 21.84
N ASP A 92 -6.83 19.30 20.52
CA ASP A 92 -6.70 20.54 19.76
C ASP A 92 -8.10 21.17 19.60
N PRO A 93 -8.25 22.49 19.77
CA PRO A 93 -9.56 23.14 19.64
C PRO A 93 -10.12 22.93 18.23
N PRO A 94 -11.43 22.63 18.10
CA PRO A 94 -12.03 22.37 16.81
C PRO A 94 -11.84 23.59 15.91
N ARG A 95 -11.36 23.36 14.68
CA ARG A 95 -11.03 24.39 13.68
C ARG A 95 -12.16 25.40 13.39
N ARG A 96 -13.39 25.10 13.80
CA ARG A 96 -14.57 25.98 13.72
C ARG A 96 -14.63 27.07 14.79
N ALA A 97 -13.90 26.96 15.89
CA ALA A 97 -13.96 27.93 16.98
C ALA A 97 -13.33 29.29 16.62
N THR A 98 -12.47 29.35 15.60
CA THR A 98 -11.74 30.56 15.16
C THR A 98 -12.15 31.08 13.79
N ALA A 99 -13.14 30.49 13.13
CA ALA A 99 -13.68 31.07 11.90
C ALA A 99 -14.55 32.30 12.26
N PRO A 100 -14.33 33.48 11.64
CA PRO A 100 -15.18 34.64 11.91
C PRO A 100 -16.63 34.27 11.58
N ALA A 101 -17.54 34.58 12.52
CA ALA A 101 -18.95 34.27 12.42
C ALA A 101 -19.49 34.65 11.04
N ARG A 102 -19.87 33.64 10.26
CA ARG A 102 -20.53 33.82 8.96
C ARG A 102 -21.77 34.67 9.20
N ARG A 103 -21.83 35.86 8.57
CA ARG A 103 -22.91 36.85 8.73
C ARG A 103 -24.28 36.15 8.80
N VAL A 104 -25.00 36.38 9.90
CA VAL A 104 -26.38 35.96 10.09
C VAL A 104 -27.21 36.59 8.96
N ARG A 105 -27.83 35.77 8.12
CA ARG A 105 -28.86 36.25 7.20
C ARG A 105 -30.05 36.70 8.04
N VAL A 106 -30.47 37.95 7.84
CA VAL A 106 -31.71 38.52 8.39
C VAL A 106 -32.87 37.60 8.03
N LEU A 107 -33.63 37.16 9.04
CA LEU A 107 -34.90 36.45 8.89
C LEU A 107 -36.00 37.46 8.56
N VAL A 108 -36.64 37.29 7.40
CA VAL A 108 -37.87 37.98 7.02
C VAL A 108 -39.05 37.22 7.65
N PRO A 109 -40.07 37.89 8.23
CA PRO A 109 -41.14 37.22 8.93
C PRO A 109 -42.19 36.61 7.98
N ALA A 110 -42.91 35.65 8.56
CA ALA A 110 -43.79 34.67 7.97
C ALA A 110 -45.14 35.22 7.54
N GLU A 111 -45.71 34.64 6.48
CA GLU A 111 -47.16 34.68 6.24
C GLU A 111 -47.59 33.38 5.54
N THR A 112 -48.61 32.75 6.12
CA THR A 112 -49.53 31.73 5.57
C THR A 112 -49.10 30.27 5.51
N GLU A 113 -49.66 29.56 6.49
CA GLU A 113 -49.84 28.12 6.59
C GLU A 113 -50.71 27.60 5.43
N THR A 114 -50.18 26.64 4.68
CA THR A 114 -50.98 25.54 4.12
C THR A 114 -50.33 24.24 4.55
N GLU A 115 -51.17 23.38 5.12
CA GLU A 115 -50.79 22.13 5.74
C GLU A 115 -50.21 21.10 4.75
N GLU A 116 -49.45 20.17 5.32
CA GLU A 116 -48.83 18.98 4.69
C GLU A 116 -47.57 19.17 3.83
N SER A 117 -46.49 19.65 4.43
CA SER A 117 -45.14 19.47 3.87
C SER A 117 -44.30 18.46 4.66
N TYR A 118 -44.69 17.18 4.60
CA TYR A 118 -43.69 16.12 4.69
C TYR A 118 -42.87 16.19 3.42
N ALA A 119 -41.81 17.00 3.44
CA ALA A 119 -40.89 17.14 2.32
C ALA A 119 -40.43 15.74 1.90
N ALA A 120 -40.97 15.25 0.78
CA ALA A 120 -40.67 13.93 0.26
C ALA A 120 -39.15 13.76 0.22
N PRO A 121 -38.59 12.63 0.70
CA PRO A 121 -37.15 12.41 0.71
C PRO A 121 -36.66 12.56 -0.72
N GLN A 122 -35.95 13.67 -0.99
CA GLN A 122 -35.53 14.00 -2.34
C GLN A 122 -34.68 12.85 -2.86
N ALA A 123 -35.24 12.13 -3.82
CA ALA A 123 -34.57 11.00 -4.43
C ALA A 123 -33.36 11.55 -5.20
N MET A 124 -32.17 11.16 -4.78
CA MET A 124 -30.94 11.59 -5.44
C MET A 124 -30.34 10.44 -6.26
N PRO A 125 -29.88 10.70 -7.49
CA PRO A 125 -29.30 9.68 -8.34
C PRO A 125 -27.97 9.20 -7.72
N ARG A 126 -27.83 7.88 -7.60
CA ARG A 126 -26.61 7.23 -7.10
C ARG A 126 -26.31 5.97 -7.89
N VAL A 127 -25.10 5.46 -7.73
CA VAL A 127 -24.66 4.18 -8.27
C VAL A 127 -24.87 3.10 -7.20
N CYS A 128 -25.49 1.98 -7.59
CA CYS A 128 -25.66 0.80 -6.73
C CYS A 128 -24.31 0.15 -6.44
N LEU A 129 -24.02 -0.18 -5.18
CA LEU A 129 -22.76 -0.84 -4.82
C LEU A 129 -22.69 -2.33 -5.24
N MET A 130 -23.81 -2.93 -5.63
CA MET A 130 -23.89 -4.35 -5.98
C MET A 130 -23.86 -4.57 -7.50
N CYS A 131 -24.68 -3.85 -8.26
CA CYS A 131 -24.78 -4.00 -9.72
C CYS A 131 -24.22 -2.82 -10.52
N LEU A 132 -23.70 -1.78 -9.85
CA LEU A 132 -23.15 -0.56 -10.47
C LEU A 132 -24.12 0.24 -11.36
N ASN A 133 -25.41 -0.12 -11.36
CA ASN A 133 -26.45 0.62 -12.08
C ASN A 133 -26.84 1.91 -11.34
N LYS A 134 -27.23 2.92 -12.11
CA LYS A 134 -27.76 4.19 -11.58
C LYS A 134 -29.18 3.97 -11.07
N PHE A 135 -29.48 4.44 -9.86
CA PHE A 135 -30.81 4.36 -9.26
C PHE A 135 -31.12 5.59 -8.38
N GLN A 136 -32.41 5.81 -8.14
CA GLN A 136 -32.91 6.87 -7.29
C GLN A 136 -32.87 6.45 -5.82
N SER A 137 -32.05 7.12 -5.01
CA SER A 137 -31.85 6.75 -3.61
C SER A 137 -32.69 7.62 -2.66
N LEU A 138 -33.50 6.99 -1.81
CA LEU A 138 -34.42 7.64 -0.86
C LEU A 138 -33.73 8.20 0.41
N GLY A 139 -32.44 8.55 0.34
CA GLY A 139 -31.71 9.09 1.50
C GLY A 139 -30.26 8.64 1.60
N ARG A 140 -29.49 9.22 2.53
CA ARG A 140 -28.02 9.02 2.65
C ARG A 140 -27.58 7.56 2.76
N PHE A 141 -28.37 6.71 3.40
CA PHE A 141 -28.01 5.32 3.70
C PHE A 141 -28.46 4.31 2.63
N ASN A 142 -29.27 4.73 1.66
CA ASN A 142 -29.70 3.88 0.55
C ASN A 142 -28.61 3.85 -0.53
N ARG A 143 -27.70 2.86 -0.45
CA ARG A 143 -26.59 2.64 -1.40
C ARG A 143 -26.79 1.46 -2.35
N ILE A 144 -27.88 0.71 -2.19
CA ILE A 144 -28.21 -0.47 -2.98
C ILE A 144 -29.59 -0.25 -3.62
N CYS A 145 -29.72 -0.55 -4.90
CA CYS A 145 -30.97 -0.34 -5.64
C CYS A 145 -32.06 -1.30 -5.18
N PRO A 146 -33.36 -0.98 -5.39
CA PRO A 146 -34.46 -1.85 -4.99
C PRO A 146 -34.36 -3.28 -5.55
N SER A 147 -33.92 -3.43 -6.81
CA SER A 147 -33.72 -4.73 -7.46
C SER A 147 -32.68 -5.60 -6.75
N CYS A 148 -31.54 -5.03 -6.38
CA CYS A 148 -30.50 -5.73 -5.62
C CYS A 148 -30.90 -5.92 -4.15
N LYS A 149 -31.65 -4.99 -3.55
CA LYS A 149 -32.10 -5.10 -2.17
C LYS A 149 -33.08 -6.25 -1.96
N GLY A 150 -33.81 -6.65 -3.02
CA GLY A 150 -34.71 -7.80 -3.01
C GLY A 150 -34.08 -9.12 -3.45
N SER A 151 -32.81 -9.15 -3.85
CA SER A 151 -32.17 -10.40 -4.29
C SER A 151 -31.81 -11.29 -3.09
N ALA A 152 -31.84 -12.61 -3.30
CA ALA A 152 -31.42 -13.57 -2.29
C ALA A 152 -29.94 -13.38 -1.88
N GLU A 153 -29.10 -12.98 -2.83
CA GLU A 153 -27.69 -12.66 -2.59
C GLU A 153 -27.50 -11.52 -1.57
N TYR A 154 -28.37 -10.51 -1.60
CA TYR A 154 -28.32 -9.41 -0.65
C TYR A 154 -28.87 -9.82 0.73
N SER A 155 -29.95 -10.59 0.77
CA SER A 155 -30.59 -10.99 2.03
C SER A 155 -29.80 -12.05 2.80
N THR A 156 -29.08 -12.93 2.10
CA THR A 156 -28.28 -14.01 2.71
C THR A 156 -26.86 -13.60 3.08
N GLY A 157 -26.41 -12.40 2.67
CA GLY A 157 -25.03 -11.94 2.87
C GLY A 157 -23.99 -12.76 2.08
N ASN A 158 -24.44 -13.65 1.19
CA ASN A 158 -23.59 -14.56 0.45
C ASN A 158 -23.21 -13.95 -0.91
N SER A 159 -22.48 -12.84 -0.87
CA SER A 159 -22.05 -12.12 -2.08
C SER A 159 -20.71 -12.65 -2.58
N THR A 160 -20.67 -13.87 -3.12
CA THR A 160 -19.57 -14.26 -4.01
C THR A 160 -20.01 -13.97 -5.44
N PRO A 161 -19.54 -12.89 -6.08
CA PRO A 161 -19.81 -12.69 -7.49
C PRO A 161 -19.12 -13.82 -8.27
N ASP A 162 -19.92 -14.71 -8.84
CA ASP A 162 -19.44 -15.74 -9.77
C ASP A 162 -19.10 -15.03 -11.09
N PHE A 163 -17.85 -14.60 -11.21
CA PHE A 163 -17.39 -13.78 -12.32
C PHE A 163 -17.07 -14.69 -13.52
N THR A 164 -18.10 -15.27 -14.14
CA THR A 164 -17.95 -16.00 -15.40
C THR A 164 -17.82 -14.99 -16.53
N PHE A 165 -16.59 -14.71 -16.93
CA PHE A 165 -16.29 -13.87 -18.09
C PHE A 165 -16.48 -14.69 -19.38
N SER A 166 -17.68 -14.63 -19.97
CA SER A 166 -17.90 -15.17 -21.31
C SER A 166 -17.38 -14.17 -22.34
N VAL A 167 -16.22 -14.48 -22.93
CA VAL A 167 -15.74 -13.83 -24.15
C VAL A 167 -16.53 -14.41 -25.32
N SER A 168 -17.41 -13.60 -25.90
CA SER A 168 -17.97 -13.89 -27.23
C SER A 168 -16.92 -13.54 -28.27
N ASN A 169 -16.52 -14.53 -29.06
CA ASN A 169 -15.70 -14.38 -30.29
C ASN A 169 -16.53 -13.80 -31.42
#